data_AF-A0A4Y2HRL6-F1
#
_entry.id   AF-A0A4Y2HRL6-F1
#
_cell.length_a   1.000
_cell.length_b   1.000
_cell.length_c   1.000
_cell.angle_alpha   90.00
_cell.angle_beta   90.00
_cell.angle_gamma   90.00
#
_symmetry.space_group_name_H-M   'P 1'
#
loop_
_entity.id
_entity.type
_entity.pdbx_description
1 polymer ?
#
loop_
_entity_poly.entity_id
_entity_poly.type
_entity_poly.pdbx_seq_one_letter_code
_entity_poly.pdbx_strand_id
1 'polypeptide(L)'
;MANLEALKKSRKTDRGAFTKAYNKVEELIALEDVDISELEAELNVLKVKSDRLEITHASILELLPEKEFEVVEDFRNKVTRIETKAIRIINYQKHNYLIYSTIEGSRAREVIESFPSTGDNYPKAIDCLKTRFGRHDLQVEVYVREFLKLVQLLKFFSNNLCAIYDNLEQQIRALETLGVTTDKSAALLYPLVESCMPEDFLRAWQRSLNFHLGNDSKKGLDSLLKIFKAEVESEERINLAMTGFGLKDETSYKNGSKLNKGKMCTAASLLSTSATVEKSCVFCNGKHESTKCFKAQRMYCSEKFKILKAKGYCFKCLKAGHRVAKCRC
;
A
#
# COMPACT_ATOMS: atom_id res chain seq x y z
N MET A 1 -9.83 59.45 18.76
CA MET A 1 -9.33 59.30 20.14
C MET A 1 -9.73 57.96 20.75
N ALA A 2 -11.03 57.58 20.75
CA ALA A 2 -11.50 56.30 21.31
C ALA A 2 -10.83 55.03 20.72
N ASN A 3 -10.55 55.00 19.41
CA ASN A 3 -9.87 53.86 18.77
C ASN A 3 -8.41 53.68 19.26
N LEU A 4 -7.70 54.80 19.48
CA LEU A 4 -6.30 54.78 19.94
C LEU A 4 -6.19 54.31 21.40
N GLU A 5 -7.13 54.69 22.27
CA GLU A 5 -7.17 54.20 23.65
C GLU A 5 -7.46 52.70 23.72
N ALA A 6 -8.37 52.20 22.88
CA ALA A 6 -8.64 50.77 22.75
C ALA A 6 -7.40 49.98 22.30
N LEU A 7 -6.67 50.47 21.29
CA LEU A 7 -5.42 49.87 20.83
C LEU A 7 -4.34 49.87 21.91
N LYS A 8 -4.17 50.97 22.65
CA LYS A 8 -3.22 51.04 23.78
C LYS A 8 -3.57 50.04 24.88
N LYS A 9 -4.86 49.82 25.16
CA LYS A 9 -5.33 48.81 26.10
C LYS A 9 -5.05 47.39 25.59
N SER A 10 -5.27 47.12 24.30
CA SER A 10 -4.92 45.84 23.67
C SER A 10 -3.42 45.58 23.79
N ARG A 11 -2.58 46.54 23.39
CA ARG A 11 -1.12 46.43 23.47
C ARG A 11 -0.64 46.07 24.87
N LYS A 12 -1.21 46.68 25.91
CA LYS A 12 -0.84 46.37 27.30
C LYS A 12 -1.14 44.90 27.64
N THR A 13 -2.29 44.41 27.19
CA THR A 13 -2.72 43.01 27.39
C THR A 13 -1.82 42.05 26.62
N ASP A 14 -1.54 42.35 25.35
CA ASP A 14 -0.72 41.54 24.46
C ASP A 14 0.74 41.49 24.93
N ARG A 15 1.29 42.62 25.37
CA ARG A 15 2.63 42.69 25.97
C ARG A 15 2.72 41.87 27.25
N GLY A 16 1.69 41.89 28.10
CA GLY A 16 1.65 41.07 29.31
C GLY A 16 1.67 39.57 29.00
N ALA A 17 0.84 39.14 28.04
CA ALA A 17 0.80 37.74 27.58
C ALA A 17 2.12 37.31 26.93
N PHE A 18 2.69 38.16 26.08
CA PHE A 18 4.00 37.93 25.49
C PHE A 18 5.09 37.80 26.56
N THR A 19 5.17 38.75 27.51
CA THR A 19 6.26 38.77 28.51
C THR A 19 6.24 37.50 29.34
N LYS A 20 5.05 36.99 29.66
CA LYS A 20 4.89 35.70 30.36
C LYS A 20 5.46 34.54 29.53
N ALA A 21 5.13 34.47 28.24
CA ALA A 21 5.63 33.43 27.34
C ALA A 21 7.16 33.55 27.12
N TYR A 22 7.65 34.78 26.96
CA TYR A 22 9.07 35.08 26.78
C TYR A 22 9.89 34.61 27.98
N ASN A 23 9.47 34.97 29.20
CA ASN A 23 10.15 34.57 30.42
C ASN A 23 10.16 33.04 30.58
N LYS A 24 9.05 32.37 30.25
CA LYS A 24 8.97 30.90 30.29
C LYS A 24 9.97 30.26 29.32
N VAL A 25 10.14 30.80 28.12
CA VAL A 25 11.17 30.33 27.16
C VAL A 25 12.58 30.64 27.67
N GLU A 26 12.84 31.82 28.26
CA GLU A 26 14.15 32.14 28.86
C GLU A 26 14.52 31.18 30.00
N GLU A 27 13.55 30.87 30.87
CA GLU A 27 13.71 29.90 31.96
C GLU A 27 14.09 28.52 31.42
N LEU A 28 13.38 28.02 30.41
CA LEU A 28 13.65 26.72 29.80
C LEU A 28 15.03 26.65 29.13
N ILE A 29 15.44 27.72 28.45
CA ILE A 29 16.75 27.82 27.79
C ILE A 29 17.92 27.89 28.80
N ALA A 30 17.65 28.31 30.04
CA ALA A 30 18.64 28.41 31.10
C ALA A 30 18.89 27.07 31.83
N LEU A 31 18.04 26.06 31.62
CA LEU A 31 18.21 24.73 32.19
C LEU A 31 19.41 24.00 31.57
N GLU A 32 20.11 23.19 32.38
CA GLU A 32 21.19 22.32 31.90
C GLU A 32 20.66 21.16 31.05
N ASP A 33 19.53 20.59 31.44
CA ASP A 33 18.82 19.56 30.70
C ASP A 33 17.49 20.12 30.19
N VAL A 34 17.44 20.40 28.90
CA VAL A 34 16.32 21.08 28.25
C VAL A 34 15.39 20.04 27.64
N ASP A 35 14.15 19.97 28.11
CA ASP A 35 13.09 19.22 27.42
C ASP A 35 12.75 19.92 26.10
N ILE A 36 13.19 19.32 24.98
CA ILE A 36 12.96 19.87 23.63
C ILE A 36 11.46 20.00 23.35
N SER A 37 10.64 19.05 23.80
CA SER A 37 9.21 19.05 23.49
C SER A 37 8.51 20.20 24.20
N GLU A 38 8.86 20.44 25.48
CA GLU A 38 8.37 21.60 26.23
C GLU A 38 8.88 22.91 25.61
N LEU A 39 10.17 22.99 25.27
CA LEU A 39 10.76 24.19 24.67
C LEU A 39 10.14 24.51 23.31
N GLU A 40 9.89 23.51 22.46
CA GLU A 40 9.20 23.69 21.17
C GLU A 40 7.76 24.16 21.35
N ALA A 41 7.04 23.60 22.32
CA ALA A 41 5.67 24.01 22.63
C ALA A 41 5.62 25.47 23.09
N GLU A 42 6.46 25.84 24.06
CA GLU A 42 6.52 27.21 24.59
C GLU A 42 7.07 28.22 23.56
N LEU A 43 7.99 27.81 22.69
CA LEU A 43 8.46 28.63 21.56
C LEU A 43 7.32 28.90 20.56
N ASN A 44 6.46 27.91 20.29
CA ASN A 44 5.28 28.10 19.45
C ASN A 44 4.26 29.02 20.11
N VAL A 45 4.04 28.89 21.42
CA VAL A 45 3.20 29.83 22.19
C VAL A 45 3.76 31.25 22.08
N LEU A 46 5.06 31.42 22.28
CA LEU A 46 5.75 32.70 22.16
C LEU A 46 5.55 33.33 20.78
N LYS A 47 5.73 32.56 19.69
CA LYS A 47 5.49 33.01 18.31
C LYS A 47 4.08 33.55 18.12
N VAL A 48 3.07 32.78 18.52
CA VAL A 48 1.65 33.19 18.41
C VAL A 48 1.38 34.48 19.21
N LYS A 49 1.98 34.64 20.40
CA LYS A 49 1.84 35.88 21.18
C LYS A 49 2.60 37.05 20.56
N SER A 50 3.77 36.79 19.97
CA SER A 50 4.58 37.78 19.26
C SER A 50 3.84 38.32 18.03
N ASP A 51 3.30 37.44 17.18
CA ASP A 51 2.56 37.81 15.97
C ASP A 51 1.35 38.70 16.31
N ARG A 52 0.60 38.33 17.35
CA ARG A 52 -0.56 39.12 17.81
C ARG A 52 -0.15 40.51 18.29
N LEU A 53 0.97 40.60 19.00
CA LEU A 53 1.50 41.88 19.47
C LEU A 53 2.07 42.71 18.32
N GLU A 54 2.70 42.08 17.32
CA GLU A 54 3.22 42.75 16.13
C GLU A 54 2.08 43.35 15.29
N ILE A 55 0.95 42.66 15.14
CA ILE A 55 -0.27 43.21 14.54
C ILE A 55 -0.72 44.47 15.30
N THR A 56 -0.77 44.40 16.64
CA THR A 56 -1.18 45.53 17.47
C THR A 56 -0.19 46.70 17.39
N HIS A 57 1.11 46.42 17.32
CA HIS A 57 2.16 47.41 17.11
C HIS A 57 2.03 48.07 15.75
N ALA A 58 1.78 47.31 14.68
CA ALA A 58 1.57 47.85 13.33
C ALA A 58 0.38 48.82 13.29
N SER A 59 -0.76 48.44 13.87
CA SER A 59 -1.93 49.34 13.95
C SER A 59 -1.68 50.61 14.77
N ILE A 60 -0.79 50.58 15.77
CA ILE A 60 -0.41 51.76 16.55
C ILE A 60 0.57 52.64 15.77
N LEU A 61 1.54 52.05 15.06
CA LEU A 61 2.52 52.77 14.26
C LEU A 61 1.87 53.53 13.10
N GLU A 62 0.81 53.00 12.50
CA GLU A 62 0.00 53.72 11.51
C GLU A 62 -0.60 55.04 12.07
N LEU A 63 -0.86 55.09 13.38
CA LEU A 63 -1.47 56.24 14.05
C LEU A 63 -0.44 57.17 14.71
N LEU A 64 0.71 56.63 15.16
CA LEU A 64 1.76 57.34 15.91
C LEU A 64 3.17 56.85 15.54
N PRO A 65 3.64 57.08 14.30
CA PRO A 65 4.86 56.46 13.79
C PRO A 65 6.13 56.90 14.53
N GLU A 66 6.31 58.20 14.79
CA GLU A 66 7.58 58.73 15.33
C GLU A 66 7.86 58.37 16.79
N LYS A 67 6.83 58.19 17.62
CA LYS A 67 6.99 57.97 19.07
C LYS A 67 7.12 56.52 19.48
N GLU A 68 6.70 55.60 18.62
CA GLU A 68 6.54 54.19 18.99
C GLU A 68 7.51 53.26 18.24
N PHE A 69 8.16 53.75 17.16
CA PHE A 69 9.05 52.93 16.30
C PHE A 69 10.19 52.26 17.07
N GLU A 70 10.95 53.02 17.87
CA GLU A 70 12.11 52.49 18.60
C GLU A 70 11.73 51.41 19.62
N VAL A 71 10.58 51.57 20.27
CA VAL A 71 10.06 50.61 21.26
C VAL A 71 9.63 49.31 20.59
N VAL A 72 9.02 49.39 19.40
CA VAL A 72 8.62 48.21 18.62
C VAL A 72 9.84 47.47 18.10
N GLU A 73 10.88 48.19 17.68
CA GLU A 73 12.10 47.58 17.13
C GLU A 73 12.96 46.90 18.21
N ASP A 74 13.14 47.51 19.39
CA ASP A 74 13.80 46.85 20.54
C ASP A 74 13.09 45.53 20.89
N PHE A 75 11.77 45.56 20.86
CA PHE A 75 10.96 44.39 21.14
C PHE A 75 11.16 43.28 20.11
N ARG A 76 11.08 43.61 18.80
CA ARG A 76 11.33 42.66 17.70
C ARG A 76 12.71 42.01 17.84
N ASN A 77 13.74 42.83 18.13
CA ASN A 77 15.10 42.35 18.33
C ASN A 77 15.22 41.35 19.49
N LYS A 78 14.52 41.57 20.62
CA LYS A 78 14.47 40.62 21.74
C LYS A 78 13.86 39.28 21.34
N VAL A 79 12.75 39.31 20.59
CA VAL A 79 12.10 38.10 20.06
C VAL A 79 13.06 37.32 19.16
N THR A 80 13.65 37.97 18.17
CA THR A 80 14.58 37.31 17.25
C THR A 80 15.77 36.68 17.97
N ARG A 81 16.30 37.35 19.01
CA ARG A 81 17.41 36.83 19.81
C ARG A 81 17.03 35.57 20.57
N ILE A 82 15.91 35.57 21.29
CA ILE A 82 15.49 34.40 22.07
C ILE A 82 15.11 33.23 21.16
N GLU A 83 14.43 33.51 20.05
CA GLU A 83 14.05 32.48 19.07
C GLU A 83 15.30 31.83 18.45
N THR A 84 16.27 32.64 18.04
CA THR A 84 17.52 32.14 17.47
C THR A 84 18.27 31.25 18.48
N LYS A 85 18.29 31.65 19.76
CA LYS A 85 18.91 30.87 20.83
C LYS A 85 18.17 29.56 21.09
N ALA A 86 16.83 29.60 21.17
CA ALA A 86 15.98 28.43 21.36
C ALA A 86 16.17 27.42 20.22
N ILE A 87 16.08 27.88 18.97
CA ILE A 87 16.22 27.05 17.76
C ILE A 87 17.61 26.40 17.72
N ARG A 88 18.67 27.13 18.08
CA ARG A 88 20.03 26.57 18.16
C ARG A 88 20.12 25.41 19.15
N ILE A 89 19.52 25.54 20.33
CA ILE A 89 19.52 24.48 21.35
C ILE A 89 18.73 23.27 20.87
N ILE A 90 17.51 23.50 20.37
CA ILE A 90 16.65 22.45 19.80
C ILE A 90 17.40 21.69 18.70
N ASN A 91 17.97 22.42 17.74
CA ASN A 91 18.67 21.83 16.62
C ASN A 91 19.93 21.07 17.04
N TYR A 92 20.66 21.56 18.05
CA TYR A 92 21.84 20.86 18.56
C TYR A 92 21.46 19.49 19.10
N GLN A 93 20.41 19.41 19.91
CA GLN A 93 19.94 18.13 20.43
C GLN A 93 19.38 17.22 19.32
N LYS A 94 18.62 17.78 18.36
CA LYS A 94 18.17 17.02 17.18
C LYS A 94 19.33 16.47 16.34
N HIS A 95 20.43 17.22 16.21
CA HIS A 95 21.63 16.73 15.53
C HIS A 95 22.26 15.55 16.26
N ASN A 96 22.37 15.62 17.59
CA ASN A 96 22.85 14.49 18.39
C ASN A 96 21.91 13.29 18.29
N TYR A 97 20.60 13.52 18.24
CA TYR A 97 19.63 12.44 17.99
C TYR A 97 19.83 11.78 16.62
N LEU A 98 20.10 12.54 15.55
CA LEU A 98 20.43 11.98 14.23
C LEU A 98 21.66 11.08 14.26
N ILE A 99 22.68 11.51 14.99
CA ILE A 99 23.87 10.70 15.26
C ILE A 99 23.43 9.38 15.91
N TYR A 100 22.80 9.42 17.08
CA TYR A 100 22.42 8.19 17.81
C TYR A 100 21.42 7.28 17.09
N SER A 101 20.56 7.84 16.24
CA SER A 101 19.55 7.07 15.48
C SER A 101 20.10 6.42 14.21
N THR A 102 21.34 6.72 13.81
CA THR A 102 21.98 6.11 12.64
C THR A 102 23.00 5.04 13.01
N ILE A 103 23.09 4.02 12.17
CA ILE A 103 24.04 2.91 12.35
C ILE A 103 25.46 3.45 12.13
N GLU A 104 26.35 3.18 13.08
CA GLU A 104 27.77 3.54 13.01
C GLU A 104 28.42 2.96 11.74
N GLY A 105 29.24 3.77 11.06
CA GLY A 105 29.89 3.39 9.80
C GLY A 105 28.96 3.32 8.58
N SER A 106 27.67 3.65 8.70
CA SER A 106 26.78 3.75 7.55
C SER A 106 27.04 5.01 6.71
N ARG A 107 26.72 4.96 5.42
CA ARG A 107 26.81 6.12 4.51
C ARG A 107 26.01 7.33 4.99
N ALA A 108 24.91 7.11 5.71
CA ALA A 108 24.11 8.18 6.29
C ALA A 108 24.81 8.80 7.52
N ARG A 109 25.40 7.96 8.38
CA ARG A 109 26.19 8.39 9.54
C ARG A 109 27.39 9.24 9.12
N GLU A 110 28.13 8.82 8.10
CA GLU A 110 29.26 9.58 7.54
C GLU A 110 28.85 11.00 7.09
N VAL A 111 27.65 11.14 6.52
CA VAL A 111 27.13 12.47 6.12
C VAL A 111 26.86 13.33 7.34
N ILE A 112 26.21 12.77 8.37
CA ILE A 112 25.87 13.53 9.59
C ILE A 112 27.16 13.97 10.29
N GLU A 113 28.10 13.05 10.49
CA GLU A 113 29.39 13.31 11.15
C GLU A 113 30.32 14.23 10.36
N SER A 114 30.11 14.40 9.05
CA SER A 114 30.85 15.39 8.25
C SER A 114 30.57 16.84 8.68
N PHE A 115 29.47 17.06 9.42
CA PHE A 115 29.16 18.35 10.01
C PHE A 115 29.55 18.36 11.50
N PRO A 116 30.18 19.43 11.99
CA PRO A 116 30.34 19.62 13.43
C PRO A 116 28.98 19.65 14.13
N SER A 117 28.86 18.98 15.27
CA SER A 117 27.64 18.92 16.11
C SER A 117 27.29 20.29 16.69
N THR A 118 26.70 21.16 15.87
CA THR A 118 26.21 22.48 16.25
C THR A 118 24.77 22.66 15.78
N GLY A 119 24.00 23.47 16.51
CA GLY A 119 22.59 23.73 16.16
C GLY A 119 22.40 24.38 14.78
N ASP A 120 23.39 25.12 14.29
CA ASP A 120 23.31 25.75 12.97
C ASP A 120 23.52 24.76 11.82
N ASN A 121 24.14 23.60 12.11
CA ASN A 121 24.47 22.59 11.11
C ASN A 121 23.39 21.52 10.95
N TYR A 122 22.48 21.35 11.92
CA TYR A 122 21.37 20.40 11.80
C TYR A 122 20.56 20.57 10.50
N PRO A 123 20.10 21.78 10.12
CA PRO A 123 19.33 21.94 8.88
C PRO A 123 20.15 21.57 7.64
N LYS A 124 21.46 21.88 7.64
CA LYS A 124 22.37 21.56 6.53
C LYS A 124 22.61 20.05 6.40
N ALA A 125 22.76 19.35 7.53
CA ALA A 125 22.90 17.91 7.57
C ALA A 125 21.64 17.21 7.05
N ILE A 126 20.45 17.67 7.47
CA ILE A 126 19.17 17.17 6.95
C ILE A 126 19.02 17.42 5.45
N ASP A 127 19.37 18.61 4.97
CA ASP A 127 19.32 18.92 3.55
C ASP A 127 20.25 18.01 2.74
N CYS A 128 21.49 17.83 3.19
CA CYS A 128 22.44 16.92 2.57
C CYS A 128 21.94 15.46 2.53
N LEU A 129 21.34 14.97 3.62
CA LEU A 129 20.72 13.66 3.68
C LEU A 129 19.58 13.53 2.66
N LYS A 130 18.71 14.54 2.56
CA LYS A 130 17.62 14.57 1.58
C LYS A 130 18.13 14.59 0.15
N THR A 131 19.11 15.42 -0.17
CA THR A 131 19.70 15.49 -1.51
C THR A 131 20.37 14.17 -1.90
N ARG A 132 21.07 13.53 -0.96
CA ARG A 132 21.86 12.32 -1.25
C ARG A 132 21.01 11.04 -1.26
N PHE A 133 20.03 10.92 -0.37
CA PHE A 133 19.26 9.70 -0.15
C PHE A 133 17.76 9.84 -0.44
N GLY A 134 17.19 11.04 -0.30
CA GLY A 134 15.79 11.37 -0.60
C GLY A 134 15.54 11.72 -2.07
N ARG A 135 16.23 11.01 -3.00
CA ARG A 135 16.15 11.22 -4.45
C ARG A 135 14.79 10.82 -5.00
N HIS A 136 13.87 11.79 -5.00
CA HIS A 136 12.48 11.60 -5.42
C HIS A 136 12.36 11.13 -6.88
N ASP A 137 13.24 11.63 -7.75
CA ASP A 137 13.38 11.20 -9.15
C ASP A 137 13.61 9.69 -9.27
N LEU A 138 14.56 9.17 -8.51
CA LEU A 138 14.88 7.73 -8.53
C LEU A 138 13.75 6.89 -7.94
N GLN A 139 13.05 7.38 -6.92
CA GLN A 139 11.89 6.67 -6.35
C GLN A 139 10.79 6.53 -7.39
N VAL A 140 10.44 7.62 -8.09
CA VAL A 140 9.46 7.58 -9.19
C VAL A 140 9.91 6.58 -10.27
N GLU A 141 11.18 6.61 -10.68
CA GLU A 141 11.70 5.65 -11.65
C GLU A 141 11.58 4.19 -11.20
N VAL A 142 11.84 3.88 -9.94
CA VAL A 142 11.71 2.52 -9.40
C VAL A 142 10.26 2.03 -9.53
N TYR A 143 9.29 2.82 -9.11
CA TYR A 143 7.87 2.45 -9.21
C TYR A 143 7.39 2.35 -10.66
N VAL A 144 7.82 3.26 -11.54
CA VAL A 144 7.52 3.16 -12.98
C VAL A 144 8.12 1.89 -13.58
N ARG A 145 9.36 1.54 -13.23
CA ARG A 145 10.00 0.29 -13.71
C ARG A 145 9.30 -0.94 -13.15
N GLU A 146 8.87 -0.91 -11.90
CA GLU A 146 8.11 -2.01 -11.30
C GLU A 146 6.75 -2.18 -11.97
N PHE A 147 6.08 -1.06 -12.28
CA PHE A 147 4.87 -1.04 -13.10
C PHE A 147 5.12 -1.68 -14.48
N LEU A 148 6.20 -1.31 -15.16
CA LEU A 148 6.58 -1.90 -16.45
C LEU A 148 6.94 -3.39 -16.35
N LYS A 149 7.56 -3.83 -15.24
CA LYS A 149 7.79 -5.25 -14.99
C LYS A 149 6.47 -6.00 -14.79
N LEU A 150 5.48 -5.42 -14.10
CA LEU A 150 4.16 -6.03 -14.00
C LEU A 150 3.58 -6.29 -15.40
N VAL A 151 3.61 -5.30 -16.30
CA VAL A 151 3.19 -5.47 -17.71
C VAL A 151 3.84 -6.71 -18.36
N GLN A 152 5.12 -6.96 -18.09
CA GLN A 152 5.86 -8.09 -18.65
C GLN A 152 5.53 -9.43 -17.97
N LEU A 153 5.31 -9.43 -16.64
CA LEU A 153 5.02 -10.62 -15.85
C LEU A 153 3.61 -11.16 -16.08
N LEU A 154 2.70 -10.36 -16.64
CA LEU A 154 1.31 -10.77 -16.91
C LEU A 154 1.18 -11.86 -17.96
N LYS A 155 2.22 -12.07 -18.77
CA LYS A 155 2.36 -13.26 -19.62
C LYS A 155 2.34 -14.57 -18.81
N PHE A 156 2.65 -14.53 -17.51
CA PHE A 156 2.70 -15.68 -16.60
C PHE A 156 1.51 -15.74 -15.63
N PHE A 157 0.83 -14.61 -15.36
CA PHE A 157 -0.31 -14.52 -14.43
C PHE A 157 -1.66 -14.89 -15.06
N SER A 158 -1.66 -15.71 -16.13
CA SER A 158 -2.70 -15.75 -17.16
C SER A 158 -4.17 -15.86 -16.69
N ASN A 159 -4.45 -16.17 -15.42
CA ASN A 159 -5.81 -16.40 -14.93
C ASN A 159 -6.13 -15.78 -13.53
N ASN A 160 -5.25 -14.99 -12.89
CA ASN A 160 -5.55 -14.44 -11.55
C ASN A 160 -5.82 -12.92 -11.58
N LEU A 161 -7.05 -12.53 -11.93
CA LEU A 161 -7.48 -11.14 -12.03
C LEU A 161 -7.29 -10.35 -10.72
N CYS A 162 -7.54 -10.99 -9.58
CA CYS A 162 -7.38 -10.39 -8.25
C CYS A 162 -5.94 -9.95 -7.99
N ALA A 163 -4.97 -10.85 -8.22
CA ALA A 163 -3.55 -10.51 -8.07
C ALA A 163 -3.12 -9.38 -9.01
N ILE A 164 -3.64 -9.34 -10.24
CA ILE A 164 -3.34 -8.28 -11.20
C ILE A 164 -3.87 -6.94 -10.72
N TYR A 165 -5.12 -6.90 -10.25
CA TYR A 165 -5.76 -5.70 -9.69
C TYR A 165 -5.00 -5.18 -8.48
N ASP A 166 -4.71 -6.03 -7.50
CA ASP A 166 -4.04 -5.61 -6.26
C ASP A 166 -2.65 -5.03 -6.53
N ASN A 167 -1.87 -5.66 -7.42
CA ASN A 167 -0.56 -5.17 -7.79
C ASN A 167 -0.64 -3.84 -8.55
N LEU A 168 -1.60 -3.68 -9.48
CA LEU A 168 -1.81 -2.43 -10.19
C LEU A 168 -2.22 -1.30 -9.23
N GLU A 169 -3.19 -1.56 -8.37
CA GLU A 169 -3.68 -0.59 -7.38
C GLU A 169 -2.58 -0.21 -6.38
N GLN A 170 -1.72 -1.15 -5.99
CA GLN A 170 -0.54 -0.87 -5.16
C GLN A 170 0.44 0.08 -5.85
N GLN A 171 0.80 -0.18 -7.11
CA GLN A 171 1.73 0.69 -7.83
C GLN A 171 1.15 2.09 -8.09
N ILE A 172 -0.13 2.18 -8.44
CA ILE A 172 -0.82 3.47 -8.66
C ILE A 172 -0.83 4.28 -7.36
N ARG A 173 -1.22 3.68 -6.22
CA ARG A 173 -1.19 4.35 -4.90
C ARG A 173 0.21 4.81 -4.50
N ALA A 174 1.24 4.02 -4.80
CA ALA A 174 2.62 4.39 -4.52
C ALA A 174 3.07 5.61 -5.36
N LEU A 175 2.72 5.65 -6.64
CA LEU A 175 3.00 6.78 -7.52
C LEU A 175 2.25 8.06 -7.09
N GLU A 176 0.99 7.93 -6.67
CA GLU A 176 0.21 9.07 -6.12
C GLU A 176 0.83 9.64 -4.84
N THR A 177 1.36 8.78 -3.96
CA THR A 177 2.07 9.21 -2.74
C THR A 177 3.33 10.01 -3.06
N LEU A 178 3.98 9.72 -4.18
CA LEU A 178 5.12 10.47 -4.73
C LEU A 178 4.70 11.69 -5.58
N GLY A 179 3.43 12.11 -5.52
CA GLY A 179 2.95 13.28 -6.25
C GLY A 179 2.86 13.09 -7.77
N VAL A 180 3.05 11.86 -8.27
CA VAL A 180 2.72 11.48 -9.65
C VAL A 180 1.23 11.15 -9.67
N THR A 181 0.42 12.21 -9.72
CA THR A 181 -1.04 12.03 -9.73
C THR A 181 -1.49 11.44 -11.06
N THR A 182 -2.55 10.65 -10.99
CA THR A 182 -3.30 10.14 -12.14
C THR A 182 -3.70 11.28 -13.08
N ASP A 183 -4.01 12.48 -12.58
CA ASP A 183 -4.34 13.67 -13.38
C ASP A 183 -3.23 14.10 -14.35
N LYS A 184 -1.97 14.05 -13.90
CA LYS A 184 -0.81 14.49 -14.70
C LYS A 184 -0.24 13.39 -15.58
N SER A 185 -0.52 12.13 -15.24
CA SER A 185 0.12 10.96 -15.83
C SER A 185 -0.87 9.96 -16.46
N ALA A 186 -2.17 10.25 -16.48
CA ALA A 186 -3.19 9.35 -17.01
C ALA A 186 -2.93 8.96 -18.47
N ALA A 187 -2.42 9.88 -19.29
CA ALA A 187 -2.08 9.59 -20.68
C ALA A 187 -0.99 8.52 -20.83
N LEU A 188 -0.09 8.38 -19.83
CA LEU A 188 0.93 7.34 -19.76
C LEU A 188 0.42 6.09 -19.04
N LEU A 189 -0.27 6.26 -17.92
CA LEU A 189 -0.76 5.16 -17.09
C LEU A 189 -1.85 4.36 -17.79
N TYR A 190 -2.73 5.00 -18.57
CA TYR A 190 -3.84 4.32 -19.24
C TYR A 190 -3.37 3.20 -20.18
N PRO A 191 -2.48 3.45 -21.17
CA PRO A 191 -1.96 2.38 -22.03
C PRO A 191 -1.24 1.28 -21.25
N LEU A 192 -0.57 1.62 -20.15
CA LEU A 192 0.17 0.65 -19.33
C LEU A 192 -0.78 -0.25 -18.54
N VAL A 193 -1.83 0.31 -17.93
CA VAL A 193 -2.89 -0.45 -17.24
C VAL A 193 -3.66 -1.30 -18.25
N GLU A 194 -4.01 -0.75 -19.41
CA GLU A 194 -4.69 -1.50 -20.48
C GLU A 194 -3.84 -2.70 -20.94
N SER A 195 -2.53 -2.50 -21.11
CA SER A 195 -1.59 -3.58 -21.47
C SER A 195 -1.46 -4.68 -20.40
N CYS A 196 -1.92 -4.41 -19.17
CA CYS A 196 -1.89 -5.38 -18.08
C CYS A 196 -3.11 -6.32 -18.06
N MET A 197 -4.13 -6.03 -18.86
CA MET A 197 -5.40 -6.74 -18.80
C MET A 197 -5.41 -8.00 -19.66
N PRO A 198 -6.04 -9.11 -19.20
CA PRO A 198 -6.25 -10.28 -20.05
C PRO A 198 -7.12 -9.97 -21.27
N GLU A 199 -6.89 -10.70 -22.37
CA GLU A 199 -7.56 -10.44 -23.65
C GLU A 199 -9.08 -10.55 -23.57
N ASP A 200 -9.60 -11.50 -22.77
CA ASP A 200 -11.03 -11.68 -22.58
C ASP A 200 -11.67 -10.48 -21.87
N PHE A 201 -10.99 -9.93 -20.85
CA PHE A 201 -11.41 -8.70 -20.18
C PHE A 201 -11.34 -7.50 -21.14
N LEU A 202 -10.25 -7.35 -21.90
CA LEU A 202 -10.13 -6.27 -22.88
C LEU A 202 -11.24 -6.32 -23.94
N ARG A 203 -11.60 -7.51 -24.44
CA ARG A 203 -12.72 -7.66 -25.37
C ARG A 203 -14.05 -7.26 -24.74
N ALA A 204 -14.27 -7.55 -23.46
CA ALA A 204 -15.47 -7.11 -22.74
C ALA A 204 -15.47 -5.59 -22.51
N TRP A 205 -14.33 -5.03 -22.08
CA TRP A 205 -14.09 -3.60 -21.88
C TRP A 205 -14.37 -2.78 -23.15
N GLN A 206 -13.79 -3.19 -24.29
CA GLN A 206 -13.94 -2.52 -25.58
C GLN A 206 -15.38 -2.58 -26.13
N ARG A 207 -16.18 -3.57 -25.70
CA ARG A 207 -17.62 -3.67 -26.04
C ARG A 207 -18.51 -2.88 -25.08
N SER A 208 -17.99 -2.42 -23.95
CA SER A 208 -18.77 -1.69 -22.96
C SER A 208 -19.05 -0.27 -23.43
N LEU A 209 -20.26 0.25 -23.17
CA LEU A 209 -20.63 1.64 -23.50
C LEU A 209 -19.72 2.67 -22.80
N ASN A 210 -18.98 2.27 -21.76
CA ASN A 210 -18.09 3.12 -20.98
C ASN A 210 -16.79 3.48 -21.71
N PHE A 211 -16.40 2.73 -22.75
CA PHE A 211 -15.20 3.04 -23.55
C PHE A 211 -15.32 4.40 -24.26
N HIS A 212 -16.52 4.73 -24.77
CA HIS A 212 -16.77 5.96 -25.52
C HIS A 212 -16.99 7.22 -24.66
N LEU A 213 -17.00 7.10 -23.32
CA LEU A 213 -17.15 8.27 -22.43
C LEU A 213 -15.84 9.04 -22.20
N GLY A 214 -14.69 8.50 -22.63
CA GLY A 214 -13.36 9.00 -22.30
C GLY A 214 -12.70 9.81 -23.40
N ASN A 215 -13.14 11.06 -23.65
CA ASN A 215 -12.31 12.03 -24.38
C ASN A 215 -11.15 12.58 -23.51
N ASP A 216 -11.11 12.16 -22.24
CA ASP A 216 -10.13 12.53 -21.22
C ASP A 216 -9.48 11.24 -20.69
N SER A 217 -8.15 11.13 -20.82
CA SER A 217 -7.37 9.95 -20.41
C SER A 217 -7.55 9.61 -18.93
N LYS A 218 -7.78 10.61 -18.07
CA LYS A 218 -8.03 10.38 -16.64
C LYS A 218 -9.35 9.66 -16.41
N LYS A 219 -10.44 10.18 -17.00
CA LYS A 219 -11.76 9.54 -16.91
C LYS A 219 -11.76 8.13 -17.48
N GLY A 220 -11.00 7.91 -18.55
CA GLY A 220 -10.78 6.58 -19.13
C GLY A 220 -10.09 5.63 -18.15
N LEU A 221 -9.00 6.08 -17.50
CA LEU A 221 -8.25 5.30 -16.51
C LEU A 221 -9.11 4.96 -15.29
N ASP A 222 -9.82 5.95 -14.73
CA ASP A 222 -10.70 5.74 -13.57
C ASP A 222 -11.82 4.74 -13.89
N SER A 223 -12.40 4.86 -15.09
CA SER A 223 -13.45 3.95 -15.55
C SER A 223 -12.93 2.52 -15.75
N LEU A 224 -11.73 2.38 -16.34
CA LEU A 224 -11.08 1.09 -16.54
C LEU A 224 -10.80 0.39 -15.21
N LEU A 225 -10.19 1.09 -14.24
CA LEU A 225 -9.91 0.55 -12.91
C LEU A 225 -11.19 0.17 -12.16
N LYS A 226 -12.23 0.99 -12.26
CA LYS A 226 -13.53 0.71 -11.63
C LYS A 226 -14.19 -0.54 -12.19
N ILE A 227 -14.19 -0.72 -13.51
CA ILE A 227 -14.74 -1.93 -14.13
C ILE A 227 -13.87 -3.14 -13.80
N PHE A 228 -12.56 -2.98 -13.80
CA PHE A 228 -11.66 -4.08 -13.47
C PHE A 228 -11.87 -4.57 -12.04
N LYS A 229 -12.06 -3.65 -11.09
CA LYS A 229 -12.47 -3.99 -9.73
C LYS A 229 -13.78 -4.78 -9.70
N ALA A 230 -14.80 -4.32 -10.43
CA ALA A 230 -16.10 -5.00 -10.48
C ALA A 230 -16.00 -6.40 -11.10
N GLU A 231 -15.10 -6.61 -12.05
CA GLU A 231 -14.82 -7.94 -12.62
C GLU A 231 -14.19 -8.86 -11.59
N VAL A 232 -13.18 -8.39 -10.83
CA VAL A 232 -12.56 -9.17 -9.74
C VAL A 232 -13.60 -9.57 -8.70
N GLU A 233 -14.42 -8.62 -8.24
CA GLU A 233 -15.51 -8.88 -7.28
C GLU A 233 -16.54 -9.87 -7.85
N SER A 234 -16.82 -9.81 -9.16
CA SER A 234 -17.74 -10.73 -9.84
C SER A 234 -17.17 -12.15 -9.91
N GLU A 235 -15.87 -12.29 -10.22
CA GLU A 235 -15.17 -13.57 -10.25
C GLU A 235 -15.13 -14.23 -8.87
N GLU A 236 -14.91 -13.46 -7.80
CA GLU A 236 -15.02 -13.93 -6.42
C GLU A 236 -16.45 -14.42 -6.11
N ARG A 237 -17.46 -13.66 -6.52
CA ARG A 237 -18.88 -13.99 -6.31
C ARG A 237 -19.30 -15.25 -7.07
N ILE A 238 -18.83 -15.41 -8.31
CA ILE A 238 -19.02 -16.62 -9.12
C ILE A 238 -18.31 -17.80 -8.45
N ASN A 239 -17.06 -17.64 -8.01
CA ASN A 239 -16.33 -18.70 -7.33
C ASN A 239 -17.02 -19.13 -6.03
N LEU A 240 -17.56 -18.19 -5.26
CA LEU A 240 -18.37 -18.50 -4.07
C LEU A 240 -19.66 -19.24 -4.44
N ALA A 241 -20.38 -18.84 -5.48
CA ALA A 241 -21.58 -19.54 -5.95
C ALA A 241 -21.27 -20.96 -6.46
N MET A 242 -20.13 -21.15 -7.12
CA MET A 242 -19.71 -22.43 -7.70
C MET A 242 -19.08 -23.39 -6.69
N THR A 243 -18.48 -22.88 -5.60
CA THR A 243 -17.83 -23.70 -4.56
C THR A 243 -18.64 -23.81 -3.27
N GLY A 244 -19.62 -22.93 -3.03
CA GLY A 244 -20.40 -22.85 -1.79
C GLY A 244 -21.24 -24.09 -1.45
N PHE A 245 -21.43 -25.00 -2.41
CA PHE A 245 -22.10 -26.29 -2.21
C PHE A 245 -21.15 -27.50 -2.29
N GLY A 246 -19.83 -27.29 -2.37
CA GLY A 246 -18.84 -28.38 -2.37
C GLY A 246 -18.85 -29.26 -3.63
N LEU A 247 -19.35 -28.76 -4.77
CA LEU A 247 -19.49 -29.55 -6.02
C LEU A 247 -18.28 -29.48 -6.96
N LYS A 248 -17.27 -28.65 -6.68
CA LYS A 248 -16.02 -28.66 -7.45
C LYS A 248 -15.07 -29.72 -6.87
N ASP A 249 -15.07 -30.89 -7.49
CA ASP A 249 -13.93 -31.81 -7.40
C ASP A 249 -12.71 -31.12 -8.03
N GLU A 250 -11.65 -30.96 -7.24
CA GLU A 250 -10.34 -30.39 -7.57
C GLU A 250 -9.57 -31.21 -8.63
N THR A 251 -10.16 -31.45 -9.81
CA THR A 251 -9.50 -32.16 -10.91
C THR A 251 -9.99 -31.70 -12.29
N SER A 252 -9.87 -30.42 -12.66
CA SER A 252 -10.07 -30.02 -14.07
C SER A 252 -9.33 -28.75 -14.45
N TYR A 253 -8.01 -28.76 -14.35
CA TYR A 253 -7.16 -28.06 -15.31
C TYR A 253 -6.27 -29.09 -15.99
N LYS A 254 -6.77 -29.69 -17.07
CA LYS A 254 -6.01 -30.06 -18.27
C LYS A 254 -6.92 -30.65 -19.35
N ASN A 255 -6.70 -30.12 -20.55
CA ASN A 255 -7.07 -30.62 -21.87
C ASN A 255 -8.48 -30.28 -22.38
N GLY A 256 -8.50 -29.37 -23.34
CA GLY A 256 -9.65 -29.12 -24.18
C GLY A 256 -10.03 -30.33 -25.03
N SER A 257 -11.32 -30.43 -25.33
CA SER A 257 -11.84 -30.43 -26.70
C SER A 257 -13.32 -30.83 -26.70
N LYS A 258 -14.05 -30.14 -27.57
CA LYS A 258 -15.32 -30.50 -28.19
C LYS A 258 -16.59 -30.58 -27.32
N LEU A 259 -17.49 -29.67 -27.71
CA LEU A 259 -18.94 -29.70 -27.58
C LEU A 259 -19.54 -31.10 -27.42
N ASN A 260 -20.49 -31.22 -26.49
CA ASN A 260 -21.70 -31.99 -26.76
C ASN A 260 -22.94 -31.22 -26.28
N LYS A 261 -23.80 -30.92 -27.26
CA LYS A 261 -25.15 -30.37 -27.08
C LYS A 261 -26.01 -31.35 -26.27
N GLY A 262 -26.85 -30.78 -25.41
CA GLY A 262 -28.22 -31.22 -25.21
C GLY A 262 -28.46 -32.31 -24.18
N LYS A 263 -28.95 -31.91 -23.00
CA LYS A 263 -30.16 -32.49 -22.43
C LYS A 263 -30.70 -31.56 -21.35
N MET A 264 -31.85 -30.96 -21.62
CA MET A 264 -32.67 -30.34 -20.58
C MET A 264 -33.09 -31.43 -19.61
N CYS A 265 -32.91 -31.17 -18.31
CA CYS A 265 -33.31 -32.08 -17.24
C CYS A 265 -34.85 -32.13 -17.17
N THR A 266 -35.44 -33.27 -17.52
CA THR A 266 -36.81 -33.59 -17.12
C THR A 266 -36.82 -34.45 -15.85
N ALA A 267 -37.84 -34.23 -15.03
CA ALA A 267 -38.02 -34.81 -13.70
C ALA A 267 -37.98 -36.35 -13.62
N ALA A 268 -38.08 -37.04 -14.76
CA ALA A 268 -37.91 -38.49 -14.85
C ALA A 268 -36.49 -38.98 -14.47
N SER A 269 -35.48 -38.10 -14.51
CA SER A 269 -34.09 -38.45 -14.13
C SER A 269 -33.92 -38.71 -12.62
N LEU A 270 -34.89 -38.32 -11.79
CA LEU A 270 -34.87 -38.53 -10.34
C LEU A 270 -35.35 -39.94 -9.91
N LEU A 271 -35.95 -40.71 -10.81
CA LEU A 271 -36.58 -42.00 -10.47
C LEU A 271 -35.94 -43.23 -11.13
N SER A 272 -34.84 -43.05 -11.85
CA SER A 272 -34.03 -44.19 -12.28
C SER A 272 -32.98 -44.49 -11.22
N THR A 273 -33.22 -45.52 -10.41
CA THR A 273 -32.17 -46.29 -9.72
C THR A 273 -31.27 -46.96 -10.78
N SER A 274 -30.53 -46.17 -11.55
CA SER A 274 -29.39 -46.68 -12.27
C SER A 274 -28.33 -46.98 -11.21
N ALA A 275 -28.14 -48.26 -10.92
CA ALA A 275 -27.06 -48.76 -10.10
C ALA A 275 -25.76 -48.08 -10.55
N THR A 276 -25.32 -47.08 -9.79
CA THR A 276 -23.92 -46.72 -9.76
C THR A 276 -23.24 -47.99 -9.29
N VAL A 277 -22.48 -48.64 -10.17
CA VAL A 277 -21.56 -49.68 -9.74
C VAL A 277 -20.60 -48.94 -8.81
N GLU A 278 -20.91 -48.96 -7.50
CA GLU A 278 -20.06 -48.43 -6.46
C GLU A 278 -18.70 -49.08 -6.71
N LYS A 279 -17.71 -48.28 -7.12
CA LYS A 279 -16.35 -48.78 -7.38
C LYS A 279 -15.82 -49.28 -6.04
N SER A 280 -15.97 -50.58 -5.81
CA SER A 280 -15.50 -51.23 -4.59
C SER A 280 -14.03 -51.57 -4.73
N CYS A 281 -13.28 -51.35 -3.65
CA CYS A 281 -11.85 -51.60 -3.60
C CYS A 281 -11.56 -53.10 -3.84
N VAL A 282 -10.65 -53.42 -4.76
CA VAL A 282 -10.30 -54.81 -5.10
C VAL A 282 -9.67 -55.57 -3.93
N PHE A 283 -9.04 -54.87 -2.98
CA PHE A 283 -8.32 -55.48 -1.86
C PHE A 283 -9.18 -55.70 -0.61
N CYS A 284 -10.18 -54.84 -0.36
CA CYS A 284 -10.98 -54.90 0.86
C CYS A 284 -12.49 -54.72 0.66
N ASN A 285 -12.96 -54.62 -0.59
CA ASN A 285 -14.35 -54.38 -0.98
C ASN A 285 -14.99 -53.12 -0.36
N GLY A 286 -14.19 -52.16 0.13
CA GLY A 286 -14.67 -50.90 0.69
C GLY A 286 -15.01 -49.87 -0.39
N LYS A 287 -15.77 -48.82 -0.04
CA LYS A 287 -16.19 -47.73 -0.93
C LYS A 287 -15.07 -46.70 -1.14
N HIS A 288 -13.94 -47.12 -1.70
CA HIS A 288 -12.81 -46.26 -2.05
C HIS A 288 -12.02 -46.82 -3.22
N GLU A 289 -11.22 -45.97 -3.85
CA GLU A 289 -10.37 -46.39 -4.96
C GLU A 289 -9.25 -47.34 -4.49
N SER A 290 -9.05 -48.44 -5.20
CA SER A 290 -8.07 -49.49 -4.85
C SER A 290 -6.63 -48.97 -4.68
N THR A 291 -6.28 -47.86 -5.36
CA THR A 291 -4.97 -47.18 -5.25
C THR A 291 -4.75 -46.55 -3.87
N LYS A 292 -5.82 -46.10 -3.20
CA LYS A 292 -5.79 -45.43 -1.89
C LYS A 292 -6.18 -46.37 -0.74
N CYS A 293 -6.19 -47.68 -0.96
CA CYS A 293 -6.60 -48.64 0.05
C CYS A 293 -5.57 -48.80 1.17
N PHE A 294 -5.91 -48.39 2.39
CA PHE A 294 -5.06 -48.54 3.58
C PHE A 294 -4.69 -50.01 3.88
N LYS A 295 -5.64 -50.94 3.69
CA LYS A 295 -5.38 -52.37 3.85
C LYS A 295 -4.34 -52.85 2.82
N ALA A 296 -4.45 -52.38 1.57
CA ALA A 296 -3.49 -52.72 0.53
C ALA A 296 -2.09 -52.13 0.82
N GLN A 297 -1.98 -50.92 1.37
CA GLN A 297 -0.67 -50.34 1.71
C GLN A 297 0.15 -51.23 2.66
N ARG A 298 -0.52 -51.99 3.53
CA ARG A 298 0.10 -52.89 4.52
C ARG A 298 0.29 -54.33 4.03
N MET A 299 -0.11 -54.67 2.80
CA MET A 299 0.06 -56.01 2.22
C MET A 299 1.36 -56.13 1.42
N TYR A 300 1.97 -57.32 1.47
CA TYR A 300 3.14 -57.63 0.65
C TYR A 300 2.77 -57.70 -0.84
N CYS A 301 3.73 -57.37 -1.72
CA CYS A 301 3.51 -57.38 -3.17
C CYS A 301 3.06 -58.75 -3.70
N SER A 302 3.56 -59.84 -3.11
CA SER A 302 3.16 -61.22 -3.44
C SER A 302 1.68 -61.51 -3.13
N GLU A 303 1.14 -60.96 -2.04
CA GLU A 303 -0.27 -61.09 -1.66
C GLU A 303 -1.18 -60.26 -2.55
N LYS A 304 -0.79 -59.01 -2.84
CA LYS A 304 -1.48 -58.16 -3.82
C LYS A 304 -1.58 -58.84 -5.17
N PHE A 305 -0.49 -59.48 -5.60
CA PHE A 305 -0.44 -60.19 -6.87
C PHE A 305 -1.41 -61.38 -6.92
N LYS A 306 -1.49 -62.17 -5.84
CA LYS A 306 -2.46 -63.27 -5.74
C LYS A 306 -3.91 -62.77 -5.84
N ILE A 307 -4.25 -61.69 -5.15
CA ILE A 307 -5.61 -61.10 -5.15
C ILE A 307 -6.00 -60.58 -6.53
N LEU A 308 -5.12 -59.82 -7.16
CA LEU A 308 -5.38 -59.23 -8.48
C LEU A 308 -5.47 -60.31 -9.56
N LYS A 309 -4.64 -61.36 -9.48
CA LYS A 309 -4.70 -62.52 -10.38
C LYS A 309 -6.01 -63.31 -10.21
N ALA A 310 -6.42 -63.55 -8.97
CA ALA A 310 -7.67 -64.28 -8.66
C ALA A 310 -8.92 -63.50 -9.12
N LYS A 311 -8.93 -62.17 -8.93
CA LYS A 311 -10.07 -61.32 -9.30
C LYS A 311 -10.03 -60.84 -10.76
N GLY A 312 -8.97 -61.12 -11.52
CA GLY A 312 -8.85 -60.74 -12.93
C GLY A 312 -8.59 -59.24 -13.18
N TYR A 313 -7.91 -58.57 -12.25
CA TYR A 313 -7.59 -57.14 -12.34
C TYR A 313 -6.19 -56.90 -12.92
N CYS A 314 -6.03 -55.79 -13.65
CA CYS A 314 -4.73 -55.37 -14.17
C CYS A 314 -3.79 -54.95 -13.03
N PHE A 315 -2.57 -55.49 -13.00
CA PHE A 315 -1.60 -55.14 -11.96
C PHE A 315 -1.09 -53.69 -12.04
N LYS A 316 -1.18 -53.05 -13.21
CA LYS A 316 -0.69 -51.67 -13.42
C LYS A 316 -1.73 -50.62 -13.01
N CYS A 317 -2.96 -50.74 -13.48
CA CYS A 317 -3.99 -49.72 -13.28
C CYS A 317 -5.13 -50.14 -12.33
N LEU A 318 -5.07 -51.36 -11.79
CA LEU A 318 -6.06 -51.89 -10.83
C LEU A 318 -7.52 -51.83 -11.33
N LYS A 319 -7.71 -51.95 -12.66
CA LYS A 319 -9.01 -52.05 -13.32
C LYS A 319 -9.24 -53.47 -13.84
N ALA A 320 -10.50 -53.92 -13.84
CA ALA A 320 -10.90 -55.20 -14.43
C ALA A 320 -10.88 -55.14 -15.97
N GLY A 321 -10.89 -56.31 -16.62
CA GLY A 321 -11.10 -56.43 -18.06
C GLY A 321 -9.85 -56.44 -18.93
N HIS A 322 -8.64 -56.32 -18.36
CA HIS A 322 -7.40 -56.50 -19.10
C HIS A 322 -6.23 -56.92 -18.20
N ARG A 323 -5.17 -57.48 -18.82
CA ARG A 323 -3.89 -57.78 -18.16
C ARG A 323 -2.88 -56.65 -18.42
N VAL A 324 -1.81 -56.61 -17.62
CA VAL A 324 -0.73 -55.60 -17.76
C VAL A 324 -0.19 -55.51 -19.18
N ALA A 325 0.00 -56.65 -19.86
CA ALA A 325 0.50 -56.68 -21.24
C ALA A 325 -0.41 -55.96 -22.25
N LYS A 326 -1.69 -55.74 -21.93
CA LYS A 326 -2.67 -55.02 -22.77
C LYS A 326 -3.13 -53.70 -22.11
N CYS A 327 -2.39 -53.21 -21.11
CA CYS A 327 -2.71 -51.99 -20.39
C CYS A 327 -2.25 -50.77 -21.19
N ARG A 328 -3.15 -49.84 -21.47
CA ARG A 328 -2.87 -48.58 -22.21
C ARG A 328 -2.78 -47.36 -21.29
N CYS A 329 -2.69 -47.59 -19.98
CA CYS A 329 -2.63 -46.56 -18.94
C CYS A 329 -1.21 -46.10 -18.68
#